data_AF-A0A1C1CM31-F1
#
_entry.id   AF-A0A1C1CM31-F1
#
_cell.length_a   1.000
_cell.length_b   1.000
_cell.length_c   1.000
_cell.angle_alpha   90.00
_cell.angle_beta   90.00
_cell.angle_gamma   90.00
#
_symmetry.space_group_name_H-M   'P 1'
#
loop_
_entity.id
_entity.type
_entity.pdbx_description
1 polymer ?
#
loop_
_entity_poly.entity_id
_entity_poly.type
_entity_poly.pdbx_seq_one_letter_code
_entity_poly.pdbx_strand_id
1 'polypeptide(L)'
;MVAKINLAHMPPELALYVAVYTDLQNASFLKEQLLAGNADFEYAFIDASMVVSTKHVLAAAFRALNDYLNDRLKSRNIHSETVFSLSSNNNIGEAFRRFGVSETTKNLLVLKVATSPDMTLDSVSQHLSANIKGRECAFDDAAFGKVADVERIRKVYKLGAATSTGRSTATVNGDSGSKGNEPADGSKALEVQILGLMALRGAT
;
A
#
# COMPACT_ATOMS: atom_id res chain seq x y z
N MET A 1 6.33 15.46 1.98
CA MET A 1 7.55 15.32 2.80
C MET A 1 7.87 13.85 2.85
N VAL A 2 9.12 13.46 2.60
CA VAL A 2 9.56 12.07 2.74
C VAL A 2 9.80 11.77 4.22
N ALA A 3 9.23 10.67 4.71
CA ALA A 3 9.46 10.19 6.07
C ALA A 3 10.27 8.90 6.06
N LYS A 4 11.12 8.70 7.07
CA LYS A 4 11.82 7.43 7.33
C LYS A 4 11.06 6.62 8.36
N ILE A 5 10.77 5.37 8.05
CA ILE A 5 10.12 4.41 8.93
C ILE A 5 11.06 3.20 9.09
N ASN A 6 11.36 2.86 10.34
CA ASN A 6 11.98 1.58 10.67
C ASN A 6 10.87 0.61 11.04
N LEU A 7 10.61 -0.37 10.17
CA LEU A 7 9.63 -1.42 10.46
C LEU A 7 10.09 -2.28 11.63
N ALA A 8 9.18 -2.56 12.57
CA ALA A 8 9.49 -3.43 13.69
C ALA A 8 9.96 -4.81 13.19
N HIS A 9 10.97 -5.38 13.86
CA HIS A 9 11.57 -6.67 13.53
C HIS A 9 12.26 -6.75 12.15
N MET A 10 12.48 -5.62 11.49
CA MET A 10 13.30 -5.55 10.27
C MET A 10 14.70 -5.03 10.59
N PRO A 11 15.74 -5.48 9.87
CA PRO A 11 17.08 -4.94 10.04
C PRO A 11 17.09 -3.42 9.79
N PRO A 12 17.75 -2.61 10.65
CA PRO A 12 17.72 -1.14 10.58
C PRO A 12 18.33 -0.59 9.28
N GLU A 13 19.34 -1.29 8.75
CA GLU A 13 19.45 -1.76 7.37
C GLU A 13 18.51 -1.19 6.31
N LEU A 14 17.35 -1.83 6.30
CA LEU A 14 16.32 -1.79 5.28
C LEU A 14 15.27 -0.75 5.66
N ALA A 15 15.72 0.45 6.00
CA ALA A 15 14.82 1.55 6.32
C ALA A 15 13.86 1.82 5.16
N LEU A 16 12.60 2.10 5.49
CA LEU A 16 11.55 2.41 4.53
C LEU A 16 11.39 3.92 4.44
N TYR A 17 11.66 4.50 3.26
CA TYR A 17 11.31 5.89 2.96
C TYR A 17 9.95 5.95 2.29
N VAL A 18 9.08 6.81 2.80
CA VAL A 18 7.69 6.93 2.36
C VAL A 18 7.35 8.35 1.99
N ALA A 19 6.60 8.53 0.90
CA ALA A 19 6.06 9.83 0.50
C ALA A 19 4.67 9.66 -0.11
N VAL A 20 3.81 10.65 0.09
CA VAL A 20 2.46 10.67 -0.47
C VAL A 20 2.28 11.94 -1.28
N TYR A 21 1.70 11.81 -2.47
CA TYR A 21 1.40 12.90 -3.39
C TYR A 21 -0.06 12.86 -3.82
N THR A 22 -0.71 14.01 -3.91
CA THR A 22 -2.02 14.19 -4.56
C THR A 22 -1.87 15.06 -5.79
N ASP A 23 -2.91 15.10 -6.64
CA ASP A 23 -2.92 15.88 -7.88
C ASP A 23 -1.71 15.58 -8.77
N LEU A 24 -1.39 14.28 -8.89
CA LEU A 24 -0.28 13.81 -9.70
C LEU A 24 -0.50 14.13 -11.18
N GLN A 25 0.49 14.79 -11.78
CA GLN A 25 0.44 15.29 -13.16
C GLN A 25 1.27 14.47 -14.14
N ASN A 26 2.16 13.59 -13.67
CA ASN A 26 3.09 12.82 -14.50
C ASN A 26 3.03 11.30 -14.25
N ALA A 27 1.84 10.77 -13.97
CA ALA A 27 1.63 9.34 -13.71
C ALA A 27 2.11 8.43 -14.86
N SER A 28 1.81 8.80 -16.12
CA SER A 28 2.26 8.06 -17.29
C SER A 28 3.79 7.94 -17.37
N PHE A 29 4.50 9.04 -17.11
CA PHE A 29 5.96 9.05 -17.06
C PHE A 29 6.48 8.07 -16.00
N LEU A 30 5.95 8.12 -14.76
CA LEU A 30 6.38 7.22 -13.69
C LEU A 30 6.13 5.75 -14.03
N LYS A 31 4.97 5.44 -14.63
CA LYS A 31 4.64 4.10 -15.11
C LYS A 31 5.61 3.64 -16.20
N GLU A 32 5.94 4.50 -17.17
CA GLU A 32 6.92 4.21 -18.22
C GLU A 32 8.30 3.90 -17.64
N GLN A 33 8.76 4.65 -16.62
CA GLN A 33 10.04 4.36 -15.95
C GLN A 33 10.06 2.97 -15.31
N LEU A 34 8.97 2.55 -14.68
CA LEU A 34 8.85 1.20 -14.12
C LEU A 34 8.86 0.12 -15.21
N LEU A 35 8.14 0.34 -16.32
CA LEU A 35 8.07 -0.59 -17.44
C LEU A 35 9.42 -0.72 -18.19
N ALA A 36 10.16 0.38 -18.30
CA ALA A 36 11.51 0.40 -18.84
C ALA A 36 12.53 -0.28 -17.91
N GLY A 37 12.15 -0.62 -16.67
CA GLY A 37 13.04 -1.22 -15.68
C GLY A 37 14.14 -0.26 -15.22
N ASN A 38 13.91 1.06 -15.30
CA ASN A 38 14.89 2.07 -14.91
C ASN A 38 15.21 1.94 -13.42
N ALA A 39 16.47 1.64 -13.09
CA ALA A 39 16.94 1.44 -11.72
C ALA A 39 16.79 2.69 -10.85
N ASP A 40 16.88 3.89 -11.45
CA ASP A 40 16.68 5.16 -10.75
C ASP A 40 15.25 5.27 -10.20
N PHE A 41 14.29 4.63 -10.86
CA PHE A 41 12.88 4.59 -10.50
C PHE A 41 12.48 3.29 -9.82
N GLU A 42 13.43 2.54 -9.24
CA GLU A 42 13.09 1.34 -8.49
C GLU A 42 12.41 1.71 -7.15
N TYR A 43 11.11 1.97 -7.21
CA TYR A 43 10.23 2.33 -6.09
C TYR A 43 8.96 1.48 -6.15
N ALA A 44 8.28 1.33 -5.02
CA ALA A 44 6.88 0.87 -5.03
C ALA A 44 5.99 2.10 -5.26
N PHE A 45 5.59 2.31 -6.51
CA PHE A 45 4.57 3.31 -6.86
C PHE A 45 3.19 2.70 -6.77
N ILE A 46 2.45 3.10 -5.74
CA ILE A 46 1.13 2.57 -5.37
C ILE A 46 0.08 3.65 -5.61
N ASP A 47 -1.04 3.31 -6.24
CA ASP A 47 -2.22 4.16 -6.32
C ASP A 47 -2.79 4.33 -4.89
N ALA A 48 -2.62 5.53 -4.31
CA ALA A 48 -3.03 5.80 -2.94
C ALA A 48 -4.55 5.75 -2.76
N SER A 49 -5.34 5.81 -3.84
CA SER A 49 -6.79 5.55 -3.76
C SER A 49 -7.11 4.11 -3.37
N MET A 50 -6.13 3.20 -3.45
CA MET A 50 -6.27 1.79 -3.08
C MET A 50 -5.78 1.48 -1.66
N VAL A 51 -5.46 2.50 -0.87
CA VAL A 51 -4.93 2.38 0.50
C VAL A 51 -5.99 2.83 1.50
N VAL A 52 -6.23 2.03 2.55
CA VAL A 52 -7.22 2.35 3.60
C VAL A 52 -6.58 2.97 4.84
N SER A 53 -5.31 2.65 5.08
CA SER A 53 -4.57 3.09 6.25
C SER A 53 -3.06 2.87 6.06
N THR A 54 -2.28 3.47 6.95
CA THR A 54 -0.84 3.22 7.09
C THR A 54 -0.56 1.74 7.33
N LYS A 55 -1.32 1.04 8.18
CA LYS A 55 -1.10 -0.38 8.48
C LYS A 55 -1.27 -1.28 7.26
N HIS A 56 -2.24 -0.98 6.38
CA HIS A 56 -2.44 -1.70 5.12
C HIS A 56 -1.13 -1.71 4.30
N VAL A 57 -0.48 -0.56 4.17
CA VAL A 57 0.78 -0.42 3.43
C VAL A 57 1.94 -1.06 4.17
N LEU A 58 2.09 -0.77 5.47
CA LEU A 58 3.22 -1.25 6.26
C LEU A 58 3.20 -2.77 6.40
N ALA A 59 2.03 -3.41 6.43
CA ALA A 59 1.92 -4.87 6.38
C ALA A 59 2.40 -5.45 5.04
N ALA A 60 2.08 -4.80 3.92
CA ALA A 60 2.58 -5.21 2.61
C ALA A 60 4.11 -5.03 2.49
N ALA A 61 4.64 -3.91 2.97
CA ALA A 61 6.08 -3.66 3.00
C ALA A 61 6.80 -4.66 3.92
N PHE A 62 6.28 -4.91 5.13
CA PHE A 62 6.82 -5.90 6.05
C PHE A 62 6.92 -7.29 5.41
N ARG A 63 5.85 -7.72 4.72
CA ARG A 63 5.85 -9.00 4.00
C ARG A 63 6.92 -9.02 2.90
N ALA A 64 7.01 -7.97 2.08
CA ALA A 64 7.99 -7.86 1.01
C ALA A 64 9.43 -7.89 1.53
N LEU A 65 9.72 -7.18 2.63
CA LEU A 65 11.02 -7.23 3.29
C LEU A 65 11.31 -8.64 3.83
N ASN A 66 10.33 -9.28 4.45
CA ASN A 66 10.49 -10.65 4.96
C ASN A 66 10.77 -11.65 3.81
N ASP A 67 10.06 -11.52 2.68
CA ASP A 67 10.31 -12.39 1.52
C ASP A 67 11.65 -12.07 0.85
N TYR A 68 12.11 -10.81 0.85
CA TYR A 68 13.45 -10.44 0.42
C TYR A 68 14.55 -11.06 1.29
N LEU A 69 14.45 -10.92 2.63
CA LEU A 69 15.44 -11.42 3.59
C LEU A 69 15.59 -12.95 3.61
N ASN A 70 14.62 -13.66 3.04
CA ASN A 70 14.61 -15.11 3.03
C ASN A 70 14.65 -15.71 1.60
N ASP A 71 15.00 -14.92 0.59
CA ASP A 71 15.08 -15.37 -0.80
C ASP A 71 13.77 -15.99 -1.34
N ARG A 72 12.62 -15.45 -0.92
CA ARG A 72 11.26 -15.90 -1.29
C ARG A 72 10.49 -14.89 -2.16
N LEU A 73 11.18 -13.92 -2.76
CA LEU A 73 10.54 -12.98 -3.68
C LEU A 73 9.82 -13.72 -4.82
N LYS A 74 8.56 -13.36 -5.07
CA LYS A 74 7.81 -13.85 -6.22
C LYS A 74 7.87 -12.88 -7.40
N SER A 75 8.14 -11.61 -7.12
CA SER A 75 8.33 -10.54 -8.10
C SER A 75 9.80 -10.19 -8.30
N ARG A 76 10.09 -9.17 -9.14
CA ARG A 76 11.45 -8.84 -9.60
C ARG A 76 12.36 -8.29 -8.50
N ASN A 77 11.81 -7.50 -7.59
CA ASN A 77 12.54 -6.86 -6.49
C ASN A 77 11.61 -6.58 -5.31
N ILE A 78 12.19 -6.13 -4.20
CA ILE A 78 11.48 -5.81 -2.96
C ILE A 78 10.36 -4.76 -3.13
N HIS A 79 10.53 -3.84 -4.07
CA HIS A 79 9.58 -2.77 -4.35
C HIS A 79 8.34 -3.30 -5.08
N SER A 80 8.54 -4.08 -6.14
CA SER A 80 7.45 -4.79 -6.82
C SER A 80 6.77 -5.81 -5.90
N GLU A 81 7.53 -6.42 -4.98
CA GLU A 81 7.00 -7.37 -4.00
C GLU A 81 6.07 -6.67 -3.01
N THR A 82 6.35 -5.40 -2.68
CA THR A 82 5.49 -4.59 -1.83
C THR A 82 4.14 -4.32 -2.51
N VAL A 83 4.15 -3.95 -3.80
CA VAL A 83 2.90 -3.77 -4.58
C VAL A 83 2.13 -5.09 -4.68
N PHE A 84 2.83 -6.19 -4.95
CA PHE A 84 2.25 -7.52 -5.00
C PHE A 84 1.66 -7.95 -3.65
N SER A 85 2.29 -7.58 -2.55
CA SER A 85 1.87 -7.94 -1.19
C SER A 85 0.57 -7.28 -0.74
N LEU A 86 0.13 -6.21 -1.41
CA LEU A 86 -1.21 -5.64 -1.25
C LEU A 86 -2.29 -6.57 -1.82
N SER A 87 -1.99 -7.43 -2.78
CA SER A 87 -3.00 -8.33 -3.34
C SER A 87 -3.34 -9.48 -2.37
N SER A 88 -4.63 -9.83 -2.31
CA SER A 88 -5.11 -11.06 -1.67
C SER A 88 -5.05 -12.30 -2.58
N ASN A 89 -4.63 -12.14 -3.84
CA ASN A 89 -4.44 -13.24 -4.79
C ASN A 89 -3.01 -13.31 -5.31
N ASN A 90 -2.63 -14.45 -5.89
CA ASN A 90 -1.27 -14.71 -6.37
C ASN A 90 -1.00 -14.24 -7.82
N ASN A 91 -1.89 -13.46 -8.43
CA ASN A 91 -1.68 -12.93 -9.78
C ASN A 91 -0.90 -11.61 -9.71
N ILE A 92 0.41 -11.69 -9.95
CA ILE A 92 1.33 -10.54 -9.90
C ILE A 92 0.90 -9.43 -10.87
N GLY A 93 0.56 -9.78 -12.11
CA GLY A 93 0.11 -8.80 -13.11
C GLY A 93 -1.17 -8.08 -12.71
N GLU A 94 -2.10 -8.80 -12.07
CA GLU A 94 -3.32 -8.20 -11.53
C GLU A 94 -3.05 -7.31 -10.32
N ALA A 95 -2.11 -7.69 -9.45
CA ALA A 95 -1.70 -6.85 -8.33
C ALA A 95 -1.14 -5.51 -8.83
N PHE A 96 -0.27 -5.53 -9.84
CA PHE A 96 0.27 -4.30 -10.44
C PHE A 96 -0.82 -3.45 -11.10
N ARG A 97 -1.80 -4.06 -11.79
CA ARG A 97 -2.92 -3.32 -12.37
C ARG A 97 -3.85 -2.70 -11.34
N ARG A 98 -4.05 -3.36 -10.20
CA ARG A 98 -4.99 -2.91 -9.17
C ARG A 98 -4.39 -1.89 -8.24
N PHE A 99 -3.17 -2.12 -7.78
CA PHE A 99 -2.53 -1.33 -6.72
C PHE A 99 -1.38 -0.48 -7.22
N GLY A 100 -0.73 -0.84 -8.33
CA GLY A 100 0.36 -0.05 -8.88
C GLY A 100 -0.12 1.23 -9.55
N VAL A 101 0.82 2.12 -9.86
CA VAL A 101 0.56 3.33 -10.65
C VAL A 101 0.01 3.00 -12.04
N SER A 102 -1.05 3.70 -12.43
CA SER A 102 -1.63 3.70 -13.75
C SER A 102 -1.45 5.08 -14.40
N GLU A 103 -1.76 5.19 -15.69
CA GLU A 103 -1.78 6.49 -16.40
C GLU A 103 -2.82 7.46 -15.83
N THR A 104 -3.83 6.95 -15.12
CA THR A 104 -4.91 7.74 -14.52
C THR A 104 -4.71 8.02 -13.03
N THR A 105 -3.66 7.49 -12.40
CA THR A 105 -3.38 7.71 -10.97
C THR A 105 -3.24 9.20 -10.66
N LYS A 106 -4.05 9.69 -9.70
CA LYS A 106 -4.00 11.07 -9.19
C LYS A 106 -3.43 11.19 -7.79
N ASN A 107 -3.49 10.11 -7.01
CA ASN A 107 -2.97 10.04 -5.66
C ASN A 107 -1.93 8.93 -5.63
N LEU A 108 -0.70 9.25 -5.27
CA LEU A 108 0.44 8.35 -5.34
C LEU A 108 1.05 8.17 -3.96
N LEU A 109 1.20 6.93 -3.56
CA LEU A 109 2.06 6.53 -2.46
C LEU A 109 3.35 5.98 -3.05
N VAL A 110 4.47 6.45 -2.52
CA VAL A 110 5.82 6.05 -2.91
C VAL A 110 6.49 5.39 -1.73
N LEU A 111 7.05 4.19 -1.95
CA LEU A 111 7.91 3.52 -0.98
C LEU A 111 9.28 3.19 -1.59
N LYS A 112 10.34 3.44 -0.83
CA LYS A 112 11.72 3.07 -1.16
C LYS A 112 12.33 2.32 0.02
N VAL A 113 12.87 1.14 -0.22
CA VAL A 113 13.66 0.43 0.78
C VAL A 113 15.13 0.79 0.57
N ALA A 114 15.83 1.14 1.65
CA ALA A 114 17.27 1.37 1.63
C ALA A 114 18.02 0.04 1.44
N THR A 115 18.25 -0.36 0.19
CA THR A 115 18.99 -1.59 -0.13
C THR A 115 20.50 -1.36 -0.30
N SER A 116 20.95 -0.11 -0.29
CA SER A 116 22.37 0.25 -0.26
C SER A 116 22.61 1.44 0.69
N PRO A 117 23.83 1.60 1.23
CA PRO A 117 24.18 2.73 2.10
C PRO A 117 24.00 4.11 1.44
N ASP A 118 24.07 4.17 0.11
CA ASP A 118 23.91 5.42 -0.66
C ASP A 118 22.45 5.91 -0.72
N MET A 119 21.49 5.04 -0.37
CA MET A 119 20.07 5.37 -0.28
C MET A 119 19.74 6.01 1.07
N THR A 120 19.89 7.33 1.14
CA THR A 120 19.59 8.14 2.33
C THR A 120 18.24 8.84 2.20
N LEU A 121 17.71 9.36 3.31
CA LEU A 121 16.50 10.19 3.29
C LEU A 121 16.67 11.37 2.33
N ASP A 122 17.83 12.01 2.34
CA ASP A 122 18.11 13.19 1.52
C ASP A 122 18.22 12.83 0.04
N SER A 123 18.94 11.76 -0.32
CA SER A 123 19.07 11.36 -1.73
C SER A 123 17.73 10.92 -2.32
N VAL A 124 16.90 10.20 -1.55
CA VAL A 124 15.53 9.85 -1.94
C VAL A 124 14.65 11.10 -2.06
N SER A 125 14.70 12.00 -1.07
CA SER A 125 13.91 13.25 -1.09
C SER A 125 14.25 14.11 -2.30
N GLN A 126 15.54 14.27 -2.59
CA GLN A 126 16.01 15.02 -3.76
C GLN A 126 15.51 14.36 -5.05
N HIS A 127 15.67 13.04 -5.20
CA HIS A 127 15.20 12.32 -6.39
C HIS A 127 13.69 12.46 -6.60
N LEU A 128 12.88 12.29 -5.55
CA LEU A 128 11.42 12.44 -5.66
C LEU A 128 11.01 13.88 -5.98
N SER A 129 11.64 14.88 -5.36
CA SER A 129 11.34 16.30 -5.63
C SER A 129 11.64 16.72 -7.07
N ALA A 130 12.66 16.12 -7.70
CA ALA A 130 13.02 16.41 -9.08
C ALA A 130 12.08 15.71 -10.09
N ASN A 131 11.53 14.55 -9.72
CA ASN A 131 10.88 13.65 -10.67
C ASN A 131 9.36 13.49 -10.49
N ILE A 132 8.78 13.85 -9.34
CA ILE A 132 7.34 13.73 -9.10
C ILE A 132 6.67 15.10 -9.18
N LYS A 133 5.66 15.22 -10.04
CA LYS A 133 4.87 16.44 -10.22
C LYS A 133 3.51 16.28 -9.55
N GLY A 134 3.42 16.65 -8.28
CA GLY A 134 2.19 16.59 -7.47
C GLY A 134 2.33 17.37 -6.16
N ARG A 135 1.25 17.44 -5.38
CA ARG A 135 1.25 18.08 -4.06
C ARG A 135 1.59 17.06 -2.99
N GLU A 136 2.61 17.33 -2.20
CA GLU A 136 2.98 16.48 -1.08
C GLU A 136 1.90 16.46 0.01
N CYS A 137 1.67 15.27 0.56
CA CYS A 137 0.74 15.02 1.67
C CYS A 137 1.44 14.23 2.79
N ALA A 138 0.82 14.23 3.97
CA ALA A 138 1.27 13.43 5.10
C ALA A 138 1.02 11.94 4.86
N PHE A 139 1.92 11.09 5.38
CA PHE A 139 1.71 9.65 5.47
C PHE A 139 0.95 9.34 6.77
N ASP A 140 -0.37 9.51 6.74
CA ASP A 140 -1.25 9.21 7.88
C ASP A 140 -2.63 8.71 7.42
N ASP A 141 -3.37 8.11 8.36
CA ASP A 141 -4.68 7.53 8.09
C ASP A 141 -5.73 8.59 7.68
N ALA A 142 -5.56 9.85 8.12
CA ALA A 142 -6.46 10.94 7.77
C ALA A 142 -6.29 11.39 6.31
N ALA A 143 -5.06 11.38 5.78
CA ALA A 143 -4.76 11.63 4.39
C ALA A 143 -5.30 10.52 3.49
N PHE A 144 -5.08 9.24 3.87
CA PHE A 144 -5.63 8.11 3.13
C PHE A 144 -7.16 8.12 3.13
N GLY A 145 -7.80 8.41 4.26
CA GLY A 145 -9.26 8.51 4.36
C GLY A 145 -9.90 9.55 3.43
N LYS A 146 -9.15 10.57 2.97
CA LYS A 146 -9.62 11.58 2.01
C LYS A 146 -9.53 11.14 0.56
N VAL A 147 -8.64 10.21 0.23
CA VAL A 147 -8.34 9.81 -1.17
C VAL A 147 -8.73 8.37 -1.49
N ALA A 148 -9.02 7.56 -0.48
CA ALA A 148 -9.36 6.15 -0.64
C ALA A 148 -10.68 5.96 -1.40
N ASP A 149 -10.64 5.15 -2.46
CA ASP A 149 -11.81 4.65 -3.17
C ASP A 149 -12.29 3.36 -2.48
N VAL A 150 -13.06 3.54 -1.41
CA VAL A 150 -13.55 2.44 -0.57
C VAL A 150 -14.37 1.42 -1.36
N GLU A 151 -15.12 1.85 -2.37
CA GLU A 151 -15.93 0.96 -3.21
C GLU A 151 -15.02 0.06 -4.07
N ARG A 152 -14.02 0.66 -4.75
CA ARG A 152 -13.05 -0.09 -5.55
C ARG A 152 -12.22 -1.03 -4.68
N ILE A 153 -11.80 -0.60 -3.49
CA ILE A 153 -11.08 -1.43 -2.52
C ILE A 153 -11.93 -2.65 -2.12
N ARG A 154 -13.19 -2.44 -1.71
CA ARG A 154 -14.10 -3.54 -1.36
C ARG A 154 -14.26 -4.53 -2.51
N LYS A 155 -14.43 -4.05 -3.73
CA LYS A 155 -14.52 -4.89 -4.93
C LYS A 155 -13.25 -5.70 -5.18
N VAL A 156 -12.08 -5.09 -5.07
CA VAL A 156 -10.77 -5.75 -5.26
C VAL A 156 -10.55 -6.87 -4.24
N TYR A 157 -10.92 -6.62 -2.98
CA TYR A 157 -10.82 -7.60 -1.90
C TYR A 157 -12.04 -8.54 -1.80
N LYS A 158 -13.04 -8.38 -2.68
CA LYS A 158 -14.30 -9.16 -2.68
C LYS A 158 -15.05 -9.07 -1.34
N LEU A 159 -14.94 -7.93 -0.67
CA LEU A 159 -15.68 -7.64 0.54
C LEU A 159 -17.07 -7.16 0.15
N GLY A 160 -18.10 -7.92 0.50
CA GLY A 160 -19.48 -7.47 0.32
C GLY A 160 -19.72 -6.15 1.06
N ALA A 161 -20.68 -5.36 0.58
CA ALA A 161 -21.38 -4.47 1.51
C ALA A 161 -21.89 -5.36 2.65
N ALA A 162 -21.88 -4.88 3.89
CA ALA A 162 -22.54 -5.57 4.99
C ALA A 162 -24.06 -5.56 4.76
N THR A 163 -24.54 -6.23 3.72
CA THR A 163 -25.94 -6.52 3.51
C THR A 163 -26.27 -7.63 4.48
N SER A 164 -26.98 -7.22 5.54
CA SER A 164 -27.81 -8.03 6.41
C SER A 164 -28.62 -9.05 5.62
N THR A 165 -27.99 -10.15 5.25
CA THR A 165 -28.64 -11.34 4.74
C THR A 165 -28.42 -12.41 5.79
N GLY A 166 -29.51 -12.69 6.51
CA GLY A 166 -29.53 -13.60 7.65
C GLY A 166 -29.03 -14.98 7.30
N ARG A 167 -27.73 -15.19 7.47
CA ARG A 167 -27.17 -16.48 7.87
C ARG A 167 -26.29 -16.24 9.08
N SER A 168 -26.89 -16.58 10.22
CA SER A 168 -26.23 -16.87 11.47
C SER A 168 -25.03 -17.81 11.22
N THR A 169 -23.86 -17.22 11.03
CA THR A 169 -22.61 -17.82 11.48
C THR A 169 -22.22 -17.02 12.70
N ALA A 170 -22.34 -17.67 13.85
CA ALA A 170 -22.13 -17.13 15.18
C ALA A 170 -20.85 -16.29 15.23
N THR A 171 -21.02 -14.99 15.44
CA THR A 171 -19.95 -14.13 15.93
C THR A 171 -19.58 -14.62 17.32
N VAL A 172 -18.44 -15.28 17.43
CA VAL A 172 -17.78 -15.48 18.71
C VAL A 172 -17.34 -14.11 19.22
N ASN A 173 -17.88 -13.73 20.37
CA ASN A 173 -17.67 -12.48 21.13
C ASN A 173 -18.36 -11.23 20.56
N GLY A 174 -19.47 -10.86 21.20
CA GLY A 174 -20.28 -9.72 20.83
C GLY A 174 -19.77 -8.38 21.36
N ASP A 175 -20.21 -7.33 20.69
CA ASP A 175 -20.92 -6.21 21.30
C ASP A 175 -21.96 -5.73 20.26
N SER A 176 -23.20 -5.54 20.71
CA SER A 176 -24.34 -5.10 19.89
C SER A 176 -24.82 -3.80 20.51
N GLY A 177 -24.25 -2.68 20.09
CA GLY A 177 -24.47 -1.41 20.75
C GLY A 177 -24.44 -0.20 19.82
N SER A 178 -25.65 0.28 19.50
CA SER A 178 -25.99 1.67 19.17
C SER A 178 -25.58 2.27 17.81
N LYS A 179 -26.62 2.64 17.05
CA LYS A 179 -26.57 3.59 15.93
C LYS A 179 -26.02 4.95 16.41
N GLY A 180 -24.71 5.13 16.29
CA GLY A 180 -24.02 6.40 16.43
C GLY A 180 -23.53 6.87 15.06
N ASN A 181 -23.26 8.16 14.95
CA ASN A 181 -22.75 8.82 13.75
C ASN A 181 -21.30 8.31 13.46
N GLU A 182 -21.13 7.18 12.75
CA GLU A 182 -19.86 6.45 12.67
C GLU A 182 -19.20 6.48 11.27
N PRO A 183 -18.39 7.51 10.96
CA PRO A 183 -17.41 7.42 9.89
C PRO A 183 -16.12 6.69 10.33
N ALA A 184 -15.83 6.62 11.64
CA ALA A 184 -14.56 6.09 12.15
C ALA A 184 -14.49 4.56 12.28
N ASP A 185 -15.61 3.89 12.59
CA ASP A 185 -15.63 2.44 12.86
C ASP A 185 -15.52 1.60 11.56
N GLY A 186 -16.20 2.04 10.50
CA GLY A 186 -16.19 1.34 9.22
C GLY A 186 -14.80 1.24 8.57
N SER A 187 -13.92 2.21 8.78
CA SER A 187 -12.54 2.18 8.26
C SER A 187 -11.68 1.15 8.98
N LYS A 188 -11.79 1.07 10.32
CA LYS A 188 -11.07 0.07 11.12
C LYS A 188 -11.52 -1.35 10.79
N ALA A 189 -12.84 -1.57 10.69
CA ALA A 189 -13.37 -2.88 10.30
C ALA A 189 -12.89 -3.31 8.90
N LEU A 190 -12.82 -2.36 7.96
CA LEU A 190 -12.29 -2.60 6.62
C LEU A 190 -10.78 -2.91 6.64
N GLU A 191 -9.99 -2.16 7.40
CA GLU A 191 -8.56 -2.42 7.61
C GLU A 191 -8.33 -3.86 8.10
N VAL A 192 -9.04 -4.29 9.15
CA VAL A 192 -8.88 -5.63 9.73
C VAL A 192 -9.21 -6.73 8.72
N GLN A 193 -10.29 -6.57 7.95
CA GLN A 193 -10.67 -7.53 6.91
C GLN A 193 -9.60 -7.63 5.81
N ILE A 194 -9.07 -6.48 5.37
CA ILE A 194 -8.01 -6.41 4.35
C ILE A 194 -6.73 -7.08 4.86
N LEU A 195 -6.27 -6.74 6.06
CA LEU A 195 -5.07 -7.32 6.66
C LEU A 195 -5.20 -8.84 6.81
N GLY A 196 -6.38 -9.33 7.22
CA GLY A 196 -6.67 -10.76 7.27
C GLY A 196 -6.56 -11.43 5.91
N LEU A 197 -7.13 -10.84 4.86
CA LEU A 197 -7.04 -11.37 3.49
C LEU A 197 -5.61 -11.37 2.93
N MET A 198 -4.84 -10.31 3.19
CA MET A 198 -3.42 -10.24 2.81
C MET A 198 -2.59 -11.31 3.51
N ALA A 199 -2.85 -11.54 4.80
CA ALA A 199 -2.17 -12.57 5.60
C ALA A 199 -2.49 -13.98 5.10
N LEU A 200 -3.78 -14.29 4.83
CA LEU A 200 -4.21 -15.61 4.34
C LEU A 200 -3.62 -15.98 2.98
N ARG A 201 -3.33 -15.01 2.10
CA ARG A 201 -2.59 -15.29 0.85
C ARG A 201 -1.21 -15.90 1.11
N GLY A 202 -0.59 -15.58 2.24
CA GLY A 202 0.71 -16.16 2.63
C GLY A 202 0.64 -17.63 3.04
N ALA A 203 -0.54 -18.15 3.37
CA ALA A 203 -0.73 -19.52 3.83
C ALA A 203 -0.92 -20.55 2.70
N THR A 204 -0.97 -20.10 1.45
CA THR A 204 -1.12 -20.94 0.23
C THR A 204 0.14 -20.92 -0.61
#